data_AF-A0A8S3HNK6-F1
#
_entry.id   AF-A0A8S3HNK6-F1
#
_cell.length_a   1.000
_cell.length_b   1.000
_cell.length_c   1.000
_cell.angle_alpha   90.00
_cell.angle_beta   90.00
_cell.angle_gamma   90.00
#
_symmetry.space_group_name_H-M   'P 1'
#
loop_
_entity.id
_entity.type
_entity.pdbx_description
1 polymer ?
#
loop_
_entity_poly.entity_id
_entity_poly.type
_entity_poly.pdbx_seq_one_letter_code
_entity_poly.pdbx_strand_id
1 'polypeptide(L)' 'KDNERRLTGRHETASIHEFSADVANRGASIRIPRQVDEEKCGYFEDRRPASNCDPYAVTSIIVRTVCLGEQD' A
#
# COMPACT_ATOMS: atom_id res chain seq x y z
N LYS A 1 3.92 15.90 -1.00
CA LYS A 1 3.17 17.08 -1.47
C LYS A 1 2.14 16.74 -2.54
N ASP A 2 2.48 16.38 -3.78
CA ASP A 2 1.41 16.13 -4.78
C ASP A 2 0.55 14.90 -4.45
N ASN A 3 1.15 13.84 -3.88
CA ASN A 3 0.41 12.65 -3.47
C ASN A 3 -0.63 12.90 -2.35
N GLU A 4 -0.46 13.96 -1.55
CA GLU A 4 -1.44 14.36 -0.51
C GLU A 4 -2.79 14.75 -1.12
N ARG A 5 -2.79 15.27 -2.35
CA ARG A 5 -4.01 15.63 -3.09
C ARG A 5 -4.75 14.39 -3.59
N ARG A 6 -4.07 13.26 -3.72
CA ARG A 6 -4.64 11.98 -4.14
C ARG A 6 -5.10 11.16 -2.93
N LEU A 7 -4.23 10.98 -1.95
CA LEU A 7 -4.45 10.17 -0.74
C LEU A 7 -5.31 10.90 0.29
N THR A 8 -6.59 11.04 -0.04
CA THR A 8 -7.57 11.85 0.73
C THR A 8 -8.59 11.01 1.49
N GLY A 9 -8.54 9.68 1.36
CA GLY A 9 -9.61 8.79 1.86
C GLY A 9 -10.82 8.68 0.93
N ARG A 10 -10.82 9.40 -0.21
CA ARG A 10 -11.89 9.38 -1.22
C ARG A 10 -11.39 8.74 -2.51
N HIS A 11 -12.33 8.38 -3.40
CA HIS A 11 -12.02 7.86 -4.74
C HIS A 11 -11.11 6.62 -4.73
N GLU A 12 -11.46 5.62 -3.93
CA GLU A 12 -10.68 4.38 -3.81
C GLU A 12 -9.22 4.61 -3.37
N THR A 13 -8.99 5.58 -2.47
CA THR A 13 -7.69 5.83 -1.83
C THR A 13 -7.84 5.96 -0.32
N ALA A 14 -6.76 5.70 0.41
CA ALA A 14 -6.67 5.95 1.85
C ALA A 14 -6.23 7.38 2.15
N SER A 15 -6.43 7.84 3.39
CA SER A 15 -5.83 9.09 3.91
C SER A 15 -4.31 8.95 3.98
N ILE A 16 -3.56 10.00 3.62
CA ILE A 16 -2.10 9.99 3.73
C ILE A 16 -1.60 9.91 5.18
N HIS A 17 -2.45 10.28 6.15
CA HIS A 17 -2.08 10.36 7.56
C HIS A 17 -2.40 9.07 8.34
N GLU A 18 -3.10 8.13 7.73
CA GLU A 18 -3.53 6.90 8.39
C GLU A 18 -3.07 5.68 7.61
N PHE A 19 -2.63 4.65 8.34
CA PHE A 19 -2.31 3.37 7.75
C PHE A 19 -3.46 2.39 8.01
N SER A 20 -3.90 1.69 6.96
CA SER A 20 -4.89 0.62 7.05
C SER A 20 -4.55 -0.53 6.10
N ALA A 21 -4.88 -1.75 6.52
CA ALA A 21 -4.76 -2.96 5.71
C ALA A 21 -6.04 -3.78 5.86
N ASP A 22 -6.69 -4.14 4.76
CA ASP A 22 -8.01 -4.80 4.81
C ASP A 22 -8.30 -5.66 3.58
N VAL A 23 -9.20 -6.64 3.74
CA VAL A 23 -9.54 -7.66 2.73
C VAL A 23 -10.54 -7.07 1.75
N ALA A 24 -10.21 -7.17 0.45
CA ALA A 24 -11.01 -6.66 -0.67
C ALA A 24 -11.34 -5.15 -0.63
N ASN A 25 -10.76 -4.39 0.30
CA ASN A 25 -11.06 -2.98 0.50
C ASN A 25 -10.17 -2.08 -0.37
N ARG A 26 -10.78 -1.40 -1.35
CA ARG A 26 -10.10 -0.41 -2.19
C ARG A 26 -9.98 0.98 -1.54
N GLY A 27 -10.48 1.18 -0.33
CA GLY A 27 -10.22 2.38 0.48
C GLY A 27 -8.98 2.26 1.36
N ALA A 28 -8.46 1.04 1.56
CA ALA A 28 -7.33 0.78 2.45
C ALA A 28 -5.99 1.16 1.82
N SER A 29 -5.00 1.43 2.68
CA SER A 29 -3.63 1.75 2.27
C SER A 29 -2.96 0.51 1.65
N ILE A 30 -3.12 -0.64 2.29
CA ILE A 30 -2.77 -1.96 1.78
C ILE A 30 -4.05 -2.75 1.52
N ARG A 31 -4.19 -3.34 0.34
CA ARG A 31 -5.31 -4.23 0.01
C ARG A 31 -4.83 -5.67 -0.04
N ILE A 32 -5.57 -6.56 0.62
CA ILE A 32 -5.41 -8.00 0.47
C ILE A 32 -6.54 -8.48 -0.46
N PRO A 33 -6.25 -9.02 -1.66
CA PRO A 33 -7.29 -9.57 -2.53
C PRO A 33 -8.10 -10.66 -1.82
N ARG A 34 -9.41 -10.74 -2.08
CA ARG A 34 -10.28 -11.73 -1.43
C ARG A 34 -9.76 -13.17 -1.61
N GLN A 35 -9.31 -13.50 -2.81
CA GLN A 35 -8.71 -14.81 -3.10
C GLN A 35 -7.48 -15.10 -2.23
N VAL A 36 -6.63 -14.10 -1.99
CA VAL A 36 -5.43 -14.26 -1.14
C VAL A 36 -5.83 -14.51 0.32
N ASP A 37 -6.88 -13.83 0.80
CA ASP A 37 -7.42 -14.10 2.13
C ASP A 37 -8.10 -15.48 2.22
N GLU A 38 -8.78 -15.95 1.18
CA GLU A 38 -9.42 -17.27 1.14
C GLU A 38 -8.38 -18.40 1.07
N GLU A 39 -7.39 -18.27 0.19
CA GLU A 39 -6.33 -19.28 -0.04
C GLU A 39 -5.20 -19.22 0.98
N LYS A 40 -5.14 -18.14 1.78
CA LYS A 40 -4.07 -17.84 2.75
C LYS A 40 -2.67 -17.83 2.14
N CYS A 41 -2.56 -17.56 0.84
CA CYS A 41 -1.31 -17.38 0.12
C CYS A 41 -1.49 -16.40 -1.04
N GLY A 42 -0.39 -15.79 -1.50
CA GLY A 42 -0.39 -14.85 -2.62
C GLY A 42 0.31 -13.54 -2.27
N TYR A 43 -0.36 -12.40 -2.49
CA TYR A 43 0.25 -11.08 -2.42
C TYR A 43 -0.64 -10.04 -1.73
N PHE A 44 -0.03 -8.95 -1.28
CA PHE A 44 -0.73 -7.72 -0.90
C PHE A 44 -0.47 -6.63 -1.94
N GLU A 45 -1.37 -5.65 -2.03
CA GLU A 45 -1.25 -4.49 -2.92
C GLU A 45 -1.00 -3.23 -2.07
N ASP A 46 0.18 -2.61 -2.20
CA ASP A 46 0.40 -1.26 -1.64
C ASP A 46 -0.15 -0.20 -2.59
N ARG A 47 -1.19 0.52 -2.15
CA ARG A 47 -1.95 1.47 -2.98
C ARG A 47 -1.55 2.94 -2.72
N ARG A 48 -0.53 3.14 -1.88
CA ARG A 48 0.03 4.45 -1.50
C ARG A 48 0.99 5.07 -2.53
N PRO A 49 1.77 4.31 -3.33
CA PRO A 49 2.62 4.90 -4.36
C PRO A 49 1.82 5.72 -5.38
N ALA A 50 2.33 6.90 -5.73
CA ALA A 50 1.78 7.74 -6.78
C ALA A 50 2.28 7.32 -8.16
N SER A 51 1.61 7.74 -9.23
CA SER A 51 2.05 7.45 -10.61
C SER A 51 3.42 8.04 -10.96
N ASN A 52 3.87 9.06 -10.25
CA ASN A 52 5.17 9.71 -10.42
C ASN A 52 6.23 9.23 -9.41
N CYS A 53 5.99 8.12 -8.69
CA CYS A 53 6.99 7.58 -7.77
C CYS A 53 8.23 7.07 -8.52
N ASP A 54 9.37 7.08 -7.85
CA ASP A 54 10.54 6.34 -8.31
C ASP A 54 10.34 4.84 -8.01
N PRO A 55 10.23 3.98 -9.03
CA PRO A 55 9.96 2.56 -8.83
C PRO A 55 11.11 1.86 -8.08
N TYR A 56 12.36 2.32 -8.22
CA TYR A 56 13.50 1.72 -7.53
C TYR A 56 13.48 2.05 -6.04
N ALA A 57 13.15 3.30 -5.70
CA ALA A 57 13.03 3.72 -4.31
C ALA A 57 11.87 2.99 -3.60
N VAL A 58 10.69 2.92 -4.23
CA VAL A 58 9.50 2.28 -3.66
C VAL A 58 9.73 0.78 -3.45
N THR A 59 10.23 0.07 -4.46
CA THR A 59 10.48 -1.38 -4.35
C THR A 59 11.56 -1.69 -3.31
N SER A 60 12.63 -0.89 -3.25
CA SER A 60 13.67 -1.01 -2.23
C SER A 60 13.10 -0.86 -0.82
N ILE A 61 12.31 0.18 -0.55
CA ILE A 61 11.71 0.41 0.77
C ILE A 61 10.77 -0.74 1.18
N ILE A 62 9.97 -1.28 0.24
CA ILE A 62 9.09 -2.42 0.53
C ILE A 62 9.92 -3.63 0.98
N VAL A 63 11.00 -3.97 0.27
CA VAL A 63 11.86 -5.11 0.61
C VAL A 63 12.58 -4.88 1.95
N ARG A 64 13.17 -3.69 2.15
CA ARG A 64 13.86 -3.34 3.39
C ARG A 64 12.94 -3.49 4.61
N THR A 65 11.73 -2.95 4.51
CA THR A 65 10.75 -2.96 5.60
C THR A 65 10.19 -4.35 5.88
N VAL A 66 9.80 -5.09 4.84
CA VAL A 66 9.05 -6.35 4.99
C VAL A 66 9.96 -7.56 5.15
N CYS A 67 11.08 -7.61 4.43
CA CYS A 67 11.95 -8.78 4.36
C CYS A 67 13.22 -8.65 5.21
N LEU A 68 13.74 -7.43 5.38
CA LEU A 68 15.01 -7.21 6.09
C LEU A 68 14.83 -6.64 7.49
N GLY A 69 13.61 -6.21 7.86
CA GLY A 69 13.28 -5.71 9.19
C GLY A 69 14.02 -4.41 9.55
N GLU A 70 14.49 -3.67 8.54
CA GLU A 70 15.16 -2.38 8.77
C GLU A 70 14.12 -1.34 9.18
N GLN A 71 14.35 -0.71 10.33
CA GLN A 71 13.60 0.45 10.78
C GLN A 71 14.54 1.65 10.68
N ASP A 72 14.16 2.64 9.87
CA ASP A 72 14.85 3.92 9.76
C ASP A 72 14.63 4.76 11.04
#